data_AF-D6GWY1-F1
#
_entry.id   AF-D6GWY1-F1
#
_cell.length_a   1.000
_cell.length_b   1.000
_cell.length_c   1.000
_cell.angle_alpha   90.00
_cell.angle_beta   90.00
_cell.angle_gamma   90.00
#
_symmetry.space_group_name_H-M   'P 1'
#
loop_
_entity.id
_entity.type
_entity.pdbx_description
1 polymer ?
#
loop_
_entity_poly.entity_id
_entity_poly.type
_entity_poly.pdbx_seq_one_letter_code
_entity_poly.pdbx_strand_id
1 'polypeptide(L)'
;MQGKLKTQRRIASKVLGVGEGRVWLDPSKFKDIKEAITRADVEGLISKDVIKKKELVGQSRSRARKLHQKKKKGHRKGIGSRRGEKSARMAFNWIDRVRALKKELNKQRKQGKIDSKEFRELYRKIKGNTFHSVNHMRNYIEVMKKEQQ
;
A
#
# COMPACT_ATOMS: atom_id res chain seq x y z
N MET A 1 -41.63 10.19 27.31
CA MET A 1 -40.71 10.64 26.23
C MET A 1 -39.28 10.61 26.75
N GLN A 2 -38.43 9.72 26.24
CA GLN A 2 -37.02 9.67 26.63
C GLN A 2 -36.28 10.91 26.10
N GLY A 3 -35.60 11.65 26.98
CA GLY A 3 -34.82 12.84 26.63
C GLY A 3 -33.58 12.50 25.77
N LYS A 4 -33.12 13.44 24.95
CA LYS A 4 -31.97 13.24 24.06
C LYS A 4 -30.63 13.31 24.83
N LEU A 5 -29.87 12.21 24.90
CA LEU A 5 -28.51 12.13 25.49
C LEU A 5 -27.39 12.65 24.55
N LYS A 6 -27.62 13.79 23.90
CA LYS A 6 -26.68 14.36 22.91
C LYS A 6 -25.35 14.77 23.54
N THR A 7 -25.41 15.43 24.70
CA THR A 7 -24.22 15.96 25.38
C THR A 7 -23.32 14.83 25.87
N GLN A 8 -23.89 13.81 26.51
CA GLN A 8 -23.17 12.65 27.02
C GLN A 8 -22.55 11.84 25.89
N ARG A 9 -23.30 11.63 24.79
CA ARG A 9 -22.79 10.97 23.60
C ARG A 9 -21.59 11.72 22.99
N ARG A 10 -21.62 13.05 22.97
CA ARG A 10 -20.52 13.91 22.50
C ARG A 10 -19.30 13.90 23.43
N ILE A 11 -19.51 13.86 24.75
CA ILE A 11 -18.41 13.76 25.72
C ILE A 11 -17.77 12.37 25.63
N ALA A 12 -18.58 11.31 25.62
CA ALA A 12 -18.13 9.93 25.49
C ALA A 12 -17.38 9.69 24.17
N SER A 13 -17.82 10.29 23.06
CA SER A 13 -17.14 10.17 21.76
C SER A 13 -15.72 10.76 21.81
N LYS A 14 -15.55 11.91 22.47
CA LYS A 14 -14.24 12.55 22.68
C LYS A 14 -13.34 11.73 23.59
N VAL A 15 -13.88 11.19 24.69
CA VAL A 15 -13.13 10.34 25.63
C VAL A 15 -12.67 9.04 24.96
N LEU A 16 -13.55 8.39 24.19
CA LEU A 16 -13.26 7.12 23.50
C LEU A 16 -12.52 7.28 22.16
N GLY A 17 -12.30 8.52 21.70
CA GLY A 17 -11.67 8.82 20.41
C GLY A 17 -12.43 8.24 19.21
N VAL A 18 -13.76 8.23 19.25
CA VAL A 18 -14.62 7.72 18.16
C VAL A 18 -15.68 8.74 17.76
N GLY A 19 -16.35 8.53 16.62
CA GLY A 19 -17.54 9.32 16.27
C GLY A 19 -18.74 9.01 17.18
N GLU A 20 -19.66 9.96 17.33
CA GLU A 20 -20.87 9.82 18.18
C GLU A 20 -21.75 8.61 17.83
N GLY A 21 -21.79 8.23 16.55
CA GLY A 21 -22.50 7.04 16.09
C GLY A 21 -21.89 5.70 16.55
N ARG A 22 -20.65 5.71 17.05
CA ARG A 22 -19.95 4.54 17.59
C ARG A 22 -20.00 4.45 19.11
N VAL A 23 -20.70 5.36 19.78
CA VAL A 23 -20.94 5.27 21.22
C VAL A 23 -22.22 4.44 21.44
N TRP A 24 -22.09 3.36 22.18
CA TRP A 24 -23.21 2.56 22.68
C TRP A 24 -23.50 2.97 24.11
N LEU A 25 -24.79 3.14 24.42
CA LEU A 25 -25.30 3.57 25.72
C LEU A 25 -26.29 2.49 26.17
N ASP A 26 -26.14 2.00 27.39
CA ASP A 26 -27.07 1.02 27.95
C ASP A 26 -28.47 1.64 28.15
N PRO A 27 -29.53 1.12 27.51
CA PRO A 27 -30.90 1.61 27.69
C PRO A 27 -31.42 1.46 29.13
N SER A 28 -30.93 0.46 29.87
CA SER A 28 -31.42 0.14 31.22
C SER A 28 -30.95 1.17 32.26
N LYS A 29 -29.77 1.77 32.05
CA LYS A 29 -29.18 2.78 32.95
C LYS A 29 -29.34 4.21 32.45
N PHE A 30 -30.44 4.48 31.76
CA PHE A 30 -30.71 5.79 31.15
C PHE A 30 -30.69 6.95 32.15
N LYS A 31 -31.17 6.74 33.38
CA LYS A 31 -31.19 7.77 34.44
C LYS A 31 -29.76 8.15 34.85
N ASP A 32 -28.93 7.18 35.19
CA ASP A 32 -27.52 7.37 35.56
C ASP A 32 -26.72 8.08 34.45
N ILE A 33 -26.96 7.69 33.19
CA ILE A 33 -26.31 8.34 32.04
C ILE A 33 -26.78 9.79 31.91
N LYS A 34 -28.05 10.10 32.17
CA LYS A 34 -28.58 11.46 32.07
C LYS A 34 -28.01 12.38 33.15
N GLU A 35 -27.76 11.84 34.35
CA GLU A 35 -27.20 12.55 35.49
C GLU A 35 -25.69 12.85 35.33
N ALA A 36 -24.98 12.07 34.49
CA ALA A 36 -23.59 12.35 34.16
C ALA A 36 -23.45 13.64 33.32
N ILE A 37 -22.89 14.68 33.93
CA ILE A 37 -22.65 15.99 33.29
C ILE A 37 -21.16 16.18 32.99
N THR A 38 -20.27 15.75 33.90
CA THR A 38 -18.83 15.99 33.76
C THR A 38 -18.16 14.89 32.94
N ARG A 39 -16.93 15.19 32.49
CA ARG A 39 -16.09 14.20 31.79
C ARG A 39 -15.72 13.02 32.69
N ALA A 40 -15.43 13.28 33.96
CA ALA A 40 -15.06 12.27 34.93
C ALA A 40 -16.21 11.27 35.18
N ASP A 41 -17.46 11.75 35.23
CA ASP A 41 -18.64 10.88 35.38
C ASP A 41 -18.80 9.94 34.18
N VAL A 42 -18.59 10.47 32.97
CA VAL A 42 -18.63 9.68 31.73
C VAL A 42 -17.49 8.65 31.69
N GLU A 43 -16.29 9.00 32.14
CA GLU A 43 -15.17 8.06 32.29
C GLU A 43 -15.49 6.95 33.29
N GLY A 44 -16.13 7.28 34.42
CA GLY A 44 -16.63 6.31 35.39
C GLY A 44 -17.69 5.37 34.80
N LEU A 45 -18.62 5.88 33.99
CA LEU A 45 -19.63 5.07 33.30
C LEU A 45 -19.04 4.18 32.19
N ILE A 46 -17.97 4.61 31.53
CA ILE A 46 -17.20 3.80 30.59
C ILE A 46 -16.50 2.65 31.34
N SER A 47 -15.87 2.95 32.47
CA SER A 47 -15.20 1.92 33.30
C SER A 47 -16.18 0.88 33.85
N LYS A 48 -17.43 1.29 34.13
CA LYS A 48 -18.53 0.41 34.57
C LYS A 48 -19.25 -0.27 33.40
N ASP A 49 -18.74 -0.13 32.17
CA ASP A 49 -19.28 -0.78 30.98
C ASP A 49 -20.71 -0.36 30.60
N VAL A 50 -21.18 0.77 31.13
CA VAL A 50 -22.50 1.37 30.83
C VAL A 50 -22.47 2.13 29.50
N ILE A 51 -21.31 2.71 29.19
CA ILE A 51 -21.02 3.38 27.92
C ILE A 51 -19.90 2.60 27.23
N LYS A 52 -20.17 2.04 26.05
CA LYS A 52 -19.20 1.23 25.30
C LYS A 52 -18.90 1.80 23.94
N LYS A 53 -17.72 1.45 23.42
CA LYS A 53 -17.38 1.66 22.02
C LYS A 53 -17.98 0.54 21.17
N LYS A 54 -18.91 0.87 20.28
CA LYS A 54 -19.44 -0.06 19.29
C LYS A 54 -18.31 -0.48 18.34
N GLU A 55 -18.20 -1.78 18.08
CA GLU A 55 -17.29 -2.30 17.08
C GLU A 55 -17.55 -1.69 15.71
N LEU A 56 -16.49 -1.52 14.92
CA LEU A 56 -16.63 -1.02 13.56
C LEU A 56 -17.19 -2.13 12.69
N VAL A 57 -18.23 -1.85 11.91
CA VAL A 57 -18.62 -2.74 10.81
C VAL A 57 -17.52 -2.69 9.75
N GLY A 58 -16.61 -3.65 9.80
CA GLY A 58 -15.47 -3.74 8.91
C GLY A 58 -15.86 -4.21 7.50
N GLN A 59 -15.16 -3.71 6.48
CA GLN A 59 -15.27 -4.24 5.12
C GLN A 59 -14.30 -5.41 4.94
N SER A 60 -14.84 -6.60 4.66
CA SER A 60 -14.01 -7.79 4.46
C SER A 60 -13.11 -7.67 3.22
N ARG A 61 -11.81 -7.87 3.41
CA ARG A 61 -10.81 -7.88 2.32
C ARG A 61 -10.58 -9.26 1.70
N SER A 62 -11.27 -10.31 2.16
CA SER A 62 -11.04 -11.70 1.72
C SER A 62 -11.18 -11.86 0.20
N ARG A 63 -12.30 -11.38 -0.37
CA ARG A 63 -12.55 -11.44 -1.82
C ARG A 63 -11.51 -10.66 -2.63
N ALA A 64 -11.15 -9.45 -2.16
CA ALA A 64 -10.13 -8.61 -2.79
C ALA A 64 -8.75 -9.28 -2.79
N ARG A 65 -8.34 -9.89 -1.67
CA ARG A 65 -7.07 -10.63 -1.55
C ARG A 65 -7.04 -11.85 -2.47
N LYS A 66 -8.13 -12.64 -2.51
CA LYS A 66 -8.25 -13.79 -3.42
C LYS A 66 -8.15 -13.36 -4.89
N LEU A 67 -8.79 -12.26 -5.26
CA LEU A 67 -8.68 -11.69 -6.61
C LEU A 67 -7.26 -11.22 -6.93
N HIS A 68 -6.61 -10.54 -5.99
CA HIS A 68 -5.23 -10.07 -6.14
C HIS A 68 -4.26 -11.23 -6.35
N GLN A 69 -4.37 -12.31 -5.58
CA GLN A 69 -3.57 -13.52 -5.76
C GLN A 69 -3.79 -14.15 -7.14
N LYS A 70 -5.04 -14.28 -7.60
CA LYS A 70 -5.34 -14.77 -8.95
C LYS A 70 -4.71 -13.90 -10.05
N LYS A 71 -4.79 -12.57 -9.91
CA LYS A 71 -4.16 -11.61 -10.84
C LYS A 71 -2.63 -11.69 -10.80
N LYS A 72 -2.02 -11.91 -9.62
CA LYS A 72 -0.57 -12.10 -9.46
C LYS A 72 -0.08 -13.34 -10.21
N LYS A 73 -0.84 -14.44 -10.15
CA LYS A 73 -0.57 -15.67 -10.92
C LYS A 73 -0.79 -15.53 -12.45
N GLY A 74 -1.37 -14.42 -12.91
CA GLY A 74 -1.61 -14.17 -14.34
C GLY A 74 -3.06 -14.36 -14.79
N HIS A 75 -3.94 -14.91 -13.95
CA HIS A 75 -5.36 -15.08 -14.28
C HIS A 75 -6.12 -13.74 -14.33
N ARG A 76 -7.27 -13.72 -15.00
CA ARG A 76 -8.16 -12.54 -15.14
C ARG A 76 -7.45 -11.30 -15.75
N LYS A 77 -6.48 -11.53 -16.63
CA LYS A 77 -5.74 -10.51 -17.40
C LYS A 77 -5.94 -10.63 -18.92
N GLY A 78 -6.91 -11.43 -19.40
CA GLY A 78 -7.23 -11.59 -20.81
C GLY A 78 -7.86 -10.34 -21.44
N ILE A 79 -7.95 -10.30 -22.77
CA ILE A 79 -8.39 -9.12 -23.55
C ILE A 79 -9.76 -8.60 -23.08
N GLY A 80 -10.76 -9.46 -22.94
CA GLY A 80 -12.11 -9.06 -22.49
C GLY A 80 -12.21 -8.58 -21.03
N SER A 81 -11.19 -8.81 -20.20
CA SER A 81 -11.15 -8.27 -18.83
C SER A 81 -10.40 -6.93 -18.73
N ARG A 82 -9.71 -6.51 -19.80
CA ARG A 82 -8.96 -5.26 -19.83
C ARG A 82 -9.90 -4.12 -20.18
N ARG A 83 -9.77 -3.00 -19.47
CA ARG A 83 -10.48 -1.75 -19.75
C ARG A 83 -9.46 -0.61 -19.78
N GLY A 84 -9.67 0.36 -20.67
CA GLY A 84 -8.75 1.49 -20.87
C GLY A 84 -7.54 1.17 -21.74
N GLU A 85 -6.88 2.23 -22.20
CA GLU A 85 -5.73 2.18 -23.11
C GLU A 85 -4.52 1.43 -22.49
N LYS A 86 -3.64 0.90 -23.34
CA LYS A 86 -2.45 0.16 -22.89
C LYS A 86 -1.50 1.05 -22.08
N SER A 87 -1.26 2.26 -22.56
CA SER A 87 -0.43 3.30 -21.93
C SER A 87 -0.92 3.65 -20.52
N ALA A 88 -2.24 3.77 -20.33
CA ALA A 88 -2.86 4.07 -19.04
C ALA A 88 -2.78 2.90 -18.04
N ARG A 89 -2.94 1.65 -18.52
CA ARG A 89 -2.86 0.45 -17.65
C ARG A 89 -1.44 0.13 -17.20
N MET A 90 -0.48 0.37 -18.08
CA MET A 90 0.95 0.20 -17.83
C MET A 90 1.69 1.25 -18.63
N ALA A 91 2.16 2.28 -17.95
CA ALA A 91 3.10 3.21 -18.56
C ALA A 91 4.33 2.43 -19.01
N PHE A 92 4.88 2.78 -20.17
CA PHE A 92 6.15 2.20 -20.59
C PHE A 92 7.25 2.67 -19.64
N ASN A 93 7.73 1.77 -18.78
CA ASN A 93 8.72 2.11 -17.77
C ASN A 93 10.15 2.11 -18.37
N TRP A 94 10.38 2.94 -19.39
CA TRP A 94 11.72 3.24 -19.91
C TRP A 94 12.70 3.54 -18.78
N ILE A 95 12.23 4.35 -17.83
CA ILE A 95 12.97 4.78 -16.65
C ILE A 95 13.40 3.58 -15.80
N ASP A 96 12.49 2.67 -15.46
CA ASP A 96 12.83 1.50 -14.64
C ASP A 96 13.79 0.56 -15.36
N ARG A 97 13.61 0.39 -16.67
CA ARG A 97 14.51 -0.42 -17.49
C ARG A 97 15.93 0.15 -17.50
N VAL A 98 16.07 1.44 -17.79
CA VAL A 98 17.38 2.13 -17.79
C VAL A 98 18.02 2.10 -16.41
N ARG A 99 17.24 2.30 -15.34
CA ARG A 99 17.74 2.21 -13.95
C ARG A 99 18.23 0.80 -13.61
N ALA A 100 17.51 -0.23 -14.00
CA ALA A 100 17.91 -1.62 -13.80
C ALA A 100 19.22 -1.95 -14.54
N LEU A 101 19.33 -1.53 -15.81
CA LEU A 101 20.55 -1.71 -16.62
C LEU A 101 21.75 -0.99 -16.01
N LYS A 102 21.61 0.29 -15.64
CA LYS A 102 22.69 1.07 -15.01
C LYS A 102 23.09 0.52 -13.64
N LYS A 103 22.12 0.04 -12.85
CA LYS A 103 22.39 -0.60 -11.55
C LYS A 103 23.23 -1.86 -11.72
N GLU A 104 22.88 -2.70 -12.69
CA GLU A 104 23.66 -3.90 -12.99
C GLU A 104 25.06 -3.56 -13.52
N LEU A 105 25.16 -2.58 -14.42
CA LEU A 105 26.44 -2.14 -14.96
C LEU A 105 27.37 -1.61 -13.87
N ASN A 106 26.85 -0.78 -12.95
CA ASN A 106 27.58 -0.30 -11.78
C ASN A 106 28.01 -1.45 -10.86
N LYS A 107 27.16 -2.47 -10.69
CA LYS A 107 27.50 -3.65 -9.89
C LYS A 107 28.68 -4.40 -10.51
N GLN A 108 28.69 -4.62 -11.83
CA GLN A 108 29.78 -5.31 -12.50
C GLN A 108 31.09 -4.51 -12.47
N ARG A 109 31.03 -3.18 -12.62
CA ARG A 109 32.20 -2.31 -12.43
C ARG A 109 32.77 -2.40 -11.02
N LYS A 110 31.93 -2.38 -9.98
CA LYS A 110 32.38 -2.54 -8.58
C LYS A 110 33.02 -3.91 -8.31
N GLN A 111 32.60 -4.94 -9.04
CA GLN A 111 33.19 -6.28 -8.96
C GLN A 111 34.49 -6.41 -9.77
N GLY A 112 34.97 -5.36 -10.44
CA GLY A 112 36.15 -5.42 -11.31
C GLY A 112 35.93 -6.22 -12.60
N LYS A 113 34.68 -6.56 -12.94
CA LYS A 113 34.38 -7.33 -14.16
C LYS A 113 34.42 -6.48 -15.42
N ILE A 114 34.35 -5.16 -15.33
CA ILE A 114 34.31 -4.28 -16.49
C ILE A 114 35.28 -3.14 -16.22
N ASP A 115 36.09 -2.81 -17.22
CA ASP A 115 36.99 -1.66 -17.14
C ASP A 115 36.23 -0.32 -17.26
N SER A 116 36.85 0.78 -16.84
CA SER A 116 36.31 2.13 -16.95
C SER A 116 35.98 2.53 -18.39
N LYS A 117 36.76 2.08 -19.39
CA LYS A 117 36.49 2.36 -20.81
C LYS A 117 35.23 1.66 -21.29
N GLU A 118 35.16 0.35 -21.06
CA GLU A 118 34.03 -0.51 -21.41
C GLU A 118 32.73 -0.03 -20.72
N PHE A 119 32.81 0.36 -19.45
CA PHE A 119 31.69 0.93 -18.70
C PHE A 119 31.10 2.14 -19.42
N ARG A 120 31.94 3.06 -19.90
CA ARG A 120 31.49 4.31 -20.55
C ARG A 120 30.80 4.04 -21.87
N GLU A 121 31.29 3.05 -22.62
CA GLU A 121 30.69 2.62 -23.88
C GLU A 121 29.33 1.96 -23.66
N LEU A 122 29.26 0.98 -22.75
CA LEU A 122 28.01 0.29 -22.40
C LEU A 122 26.98 1.26 -21.84
N TYR A 123 27.41 2.26 -21.07
CA TYR A 123 26.52 3.30 -20.55
C TYR A 123 25.88 4.15 -21.66
N ARG A 124 26.65 4.48 -22.72
CA ARG A 124 26.12 5.17 -23.91
C ARG A 124 25.16 4.28 -24.70
N LYS A 125 25.48 2.99 -24.88
CA LYS A 125 24.60 1.98 -25.51
C LYS A 125 23.28 1.81 -24.75
N ILE A 126 23.29 1.86 -23.41
CA ILE A 126 22.06 1.88 -22.59
C ILE A 126 21.23 3.13 -22.91
N LYS A 127 21.84 4.32 -23.00
CA LYS A 127 21.14 5.55 -23.37
C LYS A 127 20.53 5.46 -24.78
N GLY A 128 21.23 4.79 -25.70
CA GLY A 128 20.78 4.50 -27.06
C GLY A 128 19.74 3.38 -27.18
N ASN A 129 19.22 2.84 -26.08
CA ASN A 129 18.20 1.78 -26.08
C ASN A 129 18.63 0.47 -26.78
N THR A 130 19.93 0.17 -26.83
CA THR A 130 20.42 -1.07 -27.44
C THR A 130 19.98 -2.31 -26.64
N PHE A 131 19.96 -2.20 -25.31
CA PHE A 131 19.65 -3.32 -24.42
C PHE A 131 18.17 -3.35 -24.00
N HIS A 132 17.54 -4.51 -24.21
CA HIS A 132 16.11 -4.71 -23.97
C HIS A 132 15.82 -5.30 -22.60
N SER A 133 16.80 -5.98 -21.99
CA SER A 133 16.73 -6.56 -20.66
C SER A 133 18.12 -6.59 -20.01
N VAL A 134 18.17 -6.76 -18.70
CA VAL A 134 19.45 -6.94 -17.97
C VAL A 134 20.20 -8.18 -18.47
N ASN A 135 19.47 -9.25 -18.81
CA ASN A 135 20.08 -10.46 -19.34
C ASN A 135 20.70 -10.25 -20.73
N HIS A 136 20.03 -9.50 -21.61
CA HIS A 136 20.60 -9.14 -22.90
C HIS A 136 21.92 -8.37 -22.74
N MET A 137 21.99 -7.41 -21.81
CA MET A 137 23.23 -6.70 -21.51
C MET A 137 24.33 -7.63 -20.97
N ARG A 138 24.00 -8.59 -20.10
CA ARG A 138 24.97 -9.58 -19.59
C ARG A 138 25.54 -10.44 -20.71
N ASN A 139 24.68 -11.01 -21.54
CA ASN A 139 25.11 -11.82 -22.67
C ASN A 139 26.02 -11.02 -23.62
N TYR A 140 25.70 -9.76 -23.87
CA TYR A 140 26.53 -8.87 -24.68
C TYR A 140 27.93 -8.67 -24.09
N ILE A 141 28.02 -8.44 -22.78
CA ILE A 141 29.31 -8.29 -22.08
C ILE A 141 30.11 -9.60 -22.12
N GLU A 142 29.45 -10.75 -21.97
CA GLU A 142 30.11 -12.05 -22.05
C GLU A 142 30.68 -12.32 -23.44
N VAL A 143 29.94 -12.02 -24.51
CA VAL A 143 30.42 -12.14 -25.90
C VAL A 143 31.60 -11.18 -26.14
N MET A 144 31.46 -9.91 -25.78
CA MET A 144 32.52 -8.90 -25.91
C MET A 144 33.83 -9.33 -25.23
N LYS A 145 33.74 -9.98 -24.07
CA LYS A 145 34.91 -10.50 -23.35
C LYS A 145 35.53 -11.71 -24.00
N LYS A 146 34.72 -12.62 -24.55
CA LYS A 146 35.23 -13.79 -25.30
C LYS A 146 36.00 -13.36 -26.54
N GLU A 147 35.57 -12.28 -27.19
CA GLU A 147 36.24 -11.73 -28.38
C GLU A 147 37.58 -11.04 -28.06
N GLN A 148 37.81 -10.65 -26.80
CA GLN A 148 39.04 -10.00 -26.35
C GLN A 148 40.09 -10.99 -25.80
N GLN A 149 39.74 -12.27 -25.69
CA GLN A 149 40.55 -13.33 -25.10
C GLN A 149 41.12 -14.24 -26.19
#